data_AF-A0A1D9NYS1-F1
#
_entry.id   AF-A0A1D9NYS1-F1
#
_cell.length_a   1.000
_cell.length_b   1.000
_cell.length_c   1.000
_cell.angle_alpha   90.00
_cell.angle_beta   90.00
_cell.angle_gamma   90.00
#
_symmetry.space_group_name_H-M   'P 1'
#
loop_
_entity.id
_entity.type
_entity.pdbx_description
1 polymer ?
#
loop_
_entity_poly.entity_id
_entity_poly.type
_entity_poly.pdbx_seq_one_letter_code
_entity_poly.pdbx_strand_id
1 'polypeptide(L)'
;MKSDVVIIDNKGNGFKEAIEATKKVAEFKCLDTKDSTQLQLCAEELLSMARSITGEIKASFWVECEGSKFDLNMTTETVMDKEKRYLLINSSSERKNEAAKTFLGMLRDAFEEAMLAEADNSSYYELPDDVASDVAGRYIEDPEWDRYEHSILKKLADDIKISIKGGVVNMVVSKSFPNY
;
A
#
# COMPACT_ATOMS: atom_id res chain seq x y z
N MET A 1 -20.14 -10.07 0.45
CA MET A 1 -20.73 -8.70 0.36
C MET A 1 -19.65 -7.77 -0.14
N LYS A 2 -20.02 -6.74 -0.91
CA LYS A 2 -19.11 -5.70 -1.40
C LYS A 2 -19.72 -4.34 -1.10
N SER A 3 -18.94 -3.41 -0.58
CA SER A 3 -19.37 -2.01 -0.39
C SER A 3 -19.44 -1.27 -1.71
N ASP A 4 -20.04 -0.07 -1.69
CA ASP A 4 -19.85 0.88 -2.78
C ASP A 4 -18.37 1.22 -2.95
N VAL A 5 -17.98 1.50 -4.19
CA VAL A 5 -16.62 1.94 -4.53
C VAL A 5 -16.51 3.43 -4.29
N VAL A 6 -15.56 3.81 -3.43
CA VAL A 6 -15.24 5.19 -3.10
C VAL A 6 -14.04 5.64 -3.91
N ILE A 7 -14.17 6.80 -4.58
CA ILE A 7 -13.05 7.42 -5.29
C ILE A 7 -12.38 8.42 -4.34
N ILE A 8 -11.08 8.26 -4.15
CA ILE A 8 -10.24 9.07 -3.28
C ILE A 8 -9.30 9.88 -4.15
N ASP A 9 -9.12 11.17 -3.86
CA ASP A 9 -8.19 12.02 -4.60
C ASP A 9 -7.01 12.54 -3.76
N ASN A 10 -6.02 13.15 -4.41
CA ASN A 10 -4.84 13.72 -3.71
C ASN A 10 -5.16 14.89 -2.76
N LYS A 11 -6.38 15.44 -2.81
CA LYS A 11 -6.85 16.48 -1.88
C LYS A 11 -7.49 15.89 -0.63
N GLY A 12 -7.59 14.56 -0.55
CA GLY A 12 -8.20 13.84 0.56
C GLY A 12 -9.73 13.78 0.47
N ASN A 13 -10.33 14.17 -0.67
CA ASN A 13 -11.75 13.89 -0.91
C ASN A 13 -11.91 12.36 -1.03
N GLY A 14 -13.01 11.81 -0.53
CA GLY A 14 -13.25 10.36 -0.54
C GLY A 14 -12.66 9.63 0.67
N PHE A 15 -11.73 10.23 1.43
CA PHE A 15 -11.13 9.56 2.58
C PHE A 15 -12.16 9.29 3.67
N LYS A 16 -12.98 10.31 4.00
CA LYS A 16 -14.04 10.17 5.00
C LYS A 16 -15.09 9.16 4.55
N GLU A 17 -15.43 9.19 3.27
CA GLU A 17 -16.38 8.28 2.64
C GLU A 17 -15.88 6.83 2.65
N ALA A 18 -14.58 6.61 2.47
CA ALA A 18 -13.96 5.29 2.54
C ALA A 18 -13.99 4.71 3.97
N ILE A 19 -13.69 5.54 4.98
CA ILE A 19 -13.82 5.14 6.39
C ILE A 19 -15.28 4.88 6.74
N GLU A 20 -16.21 5.70 6.25
CA GLU A 20 -17.64 5.51 6.47
C GLU A 20 -18.18 4.23 5.79
N ALA A 21 -17.73 3.92 4.58
CA ALA A 21 -18.05 2.66 3.90
C ALA A 21 -17.55 1.45 4.72
N THR A 22 -16.35 1.57 5.30
CA THR A 22 -15.79 0.53 6.18
C THR A 22 -16.63 0.34 7.44
N LYS A 23 -17.06 1.44 8.08
CA LYS A 23 -17.97 1.40 9.24
C LYS A 23 -19.29 0.72 8.92
N LYS A 24 -19.92 1.08 7.80
CA LYS A 24 -21.18 0.47 7.36
C LYS A 24 -21.07 -1.03 7.17
N VAL A 25 -19.94 -1.52 6.64
CA VAL A 25 -19.70 -2.95 6.50
C VAL A 25 -19.51 -3.62 7.85
N ALA A 26 -18.76 -2.99 8.78
CA ALA A 26 -18.58 -3.48 10.14
C ALA A 26 -19.91 -3.56 10.91
N GLU A 27 -20.75 -2.53 10.81
CA GLU A 27 -22.09 -2.48 11.42
C GLU A 27 -23.04 -3.50 10.82
N PHE A 28 -23.05 -3.64 9.49
CA PHE A 28 -23.85 -4.66 8.81
C PHE A 28 -23.47 -6.07 9.25
N LYS A 29 -22.18 -6.28 9.52
CA LYS A 29 -21.62 -7.53 10.06
C LYS A 29 -21.65 -7.59 11.58
N CYS A 30 -22.32 -6.65 12.26
CA CYS A 30 -22.45 -6.63 13.72
C CYS A 30 -21.12 -6.87 14.45
N LEU A 31 -20.00 -6.37 13.90
CA LEU A 31 -18.72 -6.43 14.58
C LEU A 31 -18.81 -5.67 15.91
N ASP A 32 -18.15 -6.18 16.94
CA ASP A 32 -18.08 -5.48 18.20
C ASP A 32 -17.29 -4.16 18.05
N THR A 33 -17.34 -3.29 19.05
CA THR A 33 -16.68 -1.99 19.01
C THR A 33 -15.16 -2.13 18.75
N LYS A 34 -14.54 -3.19 19.29
CA LYS A 34 -13.10 -3.39 19.18
C LYS A 34 -12.73 -3.81 17.77
N ASP A 35 -13.42 -4.80 17.21
CA ASP A 35 -13.17 -5.36 15.89
C ASP A 35 -13.52 -4.33 14.80
N SER A 36 -14.62 -3.59 14.98
CA SER A 36 -14.98 -2.45 14.12
C SER A 36 -13.89 -1.37 14.12
N THR A 37 -13.33 -1.04 15.30
CA THR A 37 -12.23 -0.06 15.40
C THR A 37 -10.96 -0.58 14.73
N GLN A 38 -10.63 -1.86 14.90
CA GLN A 38 -9.46 -2.46 14.24
C GLN A 38 -9.58 -2.45 12.72
N LEU A 39 -10.77 -2.76 12.18
CA LEU A 39 -11.02 -2.72 10.74
C LEU A 39 -10.90 -1.28 10.18
N GLN A 40 -11.40 -0.30 10.93
CA GLN A 40 -11.25 1.13 10.57
C GLN A 40 -9.79 1.56 10.55
N LEU A 41 -9.01 1.21 11.58
CA LEU A 41 -7.58 1.51 11.63
C LEU A 41 -6.83 0.87 10.45
N CYS A 42 -7.18 -0.36 10.05
CA CYS A 42 -6.60 -0.98 8.86
C CYS A 42 -6.89 -0.16 7.60
N ALA A 43 -8.09 0.39 7.47
CA ALA A 43 -8.46 1.24 6.34
C ALA A 43 -7.69 2.57 6.37
N GLU A 44 -7.62 3.26 7.51
CA GLU A 44 -6.88 4.51 7.67
C GLU A 44 -5.41 4.36 7.32
N GLU A 45 -4.77 3.33 7.87
CA GLU A 45 -3.35 3.04 7.64
C GLU A 45 -3.07 2.63 6.18
N LEU A 46 -3.94 1.80 5.58
CA LEU A 46 -3.83 1.45 4.16
C LEU A 46 -3.88 2.71 3.28
N LEU A 47 -4.86 3.58 3.50
CA LEU A 47 -5.04 4.78 2.70
C LEU A 47 -3.90 5.79 2.92
N SER A 48 -3.41 5.92 4.15
CA SER A 48 -2.26 6.78 4.47
C SER A 48 -0.98 6.28 3.80
N MET A 49 -0.65 4.99 3.97
CA MET A 49 0.51 4.35 3.36
C MET A 49 0.46 4.46 1.83
N ALA A 50 -0.68 4.15 1.23
CA ALA A 50 -0.84 4.21 -0.20
C ALA A 50 -0.62 5.63 -0.75
N ARG A 51 -1.18 6.65 -0.08
CA ARG A 51 -1.01 8.05 -0.45
C ARG A 51 0.46 8.49 -0.32
N SER A 52 1.12 8.09 0.76
CA SER A 52 2.53 8.42 1.04
C SER A 52 3.45 7.87 -0.06
N ILE A 53 3.28 6.60 -0.42
CA ILE A 53 4.16 5.92 -1.38
C ILE A 53 3.84 6.29 -2.83
N THR A 54 2.57 6.19 -3.22
CA THR A 54 2.21 6.37 -4.64
C THR A 54 2.12 7.84 -5.02
N GLY A 55 1.86 8.73 -4.05
CA GLY A 55 1.62 10.15 -4.28
C GLY A 55 0.27 10.45 -4.93
N GLU A 56 -0.63 9.45 -5.01
CA GLU A 56 -1.59 9.42 -6.12
C GLU A 56 -2.87 10.25 -5.99
N ILE A 57 -3.29 10.64 -7.20
CA ILE A 57 -4.27 11.67 -7.54
C ILE A 57 -5.70 11.13 -7.60
N LYS A 58 -5.88 9.83 -7.91
CA LYS A 58 -7.16 9.12 -7.84
C LYS A 58 -6.98 7.63 -7.52
N ALA A 59 -7.52 7.20 -6.38
CA ALA A 59 -7.61 5.81 -5.98
C ALA A 59 -9.08 5.35 -5.91
N SER A 60 -9.32 4.07 -6.18
CA SER A 60 -10.60 3.41 -5.90
C SER A 60 -10.46 2.53 -4.67
N PHE A 61 -11.35 2.69 -3.70
CA PHE A 61 -11.37 1.92 -2.46
C PHE A 61 -12.73 1.23 -2.27
N TRP A 62 -12.71 -0.01 -1.80
CA TRP A 62 -13.93 -0.72 -1.39
C TRP A 62 -13.62 -1.83 -0.39
N VAL A 63 -14.63 -2.25 0.36
CA VAL A 63 -14.53 -3.35 1.32
C VAL A 63 -15.31 -4.55 0.81
N GLU A 64 -14.65 -5.70 0.76
CA GLU A 64 -15.29 -6.99 0.52
C GLU A 64 -15.31 -7.79 1.82
N CYS A 65 -16.38 -8.55 2.03
CA CYS A 65 -16.53 -9.40 3.19
C CYS A 65 -17.10 -10.75 2.79
N GLU A 66 -16.39 -11.82 3.16
CA GLU A 66 -16.78 -13.21 2.98
C GLU A 66 -16.59 -13.98 4.29
N GLY A 67 -17.69 -14.45 4.88
CA GLY A 67 -17.67 -15.04 6.22
C GLY A 67 -17.13 -14.06 7.27
N SER A 68 -16.06 -14.47 7.94
CA SER A 68 -15.31 -13.72 8.95
C SER A 68 -14.17 -12.87 8.39
N LYS A 69 -13.91 -12.97 7.08
CA LYS A 69 -12.81 -12.29 6.41
C LYS A 69 -13.28 -10.99 5.76
N PHE A 70 -12.52 -9.93 5.98
CA PHE A 70 -12.72 -8.59 5.45
C PHE A 70 -11.50 -8.22 4.62
N ASP A 71 -11.72 -7.89 3.36
CA ASP A 71 -10.71 -7.45 2.43
C ASP A 71 -10.92 -5.97 2.11
N LEU A 72 -9.98 -5.15 2.55
CA LEU A 72 -9.90 -3.74 2.20
C LEU A 72 -9.12 -3.66 0.88
N ASN A 73 -9.83 -3.31 -0.19
CA ASN A 73 -9.30 -3.30 -1.53
C ASN A 73 -9.02 -1.86 -1.96
N MET A 74 -7.86 -1.64 -2.56
CA MET A 74 -7.50 -0.37 -3.15
C MET A 74 -6.82 -0.56 -4.50
N THR A 75 -7.22 0.24 -5.48
CA THR A 75 -6.57 0.32 -6.80
C THR A 75 -6.17 1.76 -7.08
N THR A 76 -4.93 1.97 -7.51
CA THR A 76 -4.42 3.27 -7.95
C THR A 76 -3.45 3.10 -9.12
N GLU A 77 -3.32 4.13 -9.94
CA GLU A 77 -2.31 4.20 -11.00
C GLU A 77 -1.21 5.13 -10.54
N THR A 78 0.06 4.80 -10.76
CA THR A 78 1.16 5.73 -10.47
C THR A 78 2.30 5.64 -11.45
N VAL A 79 3.04 6.76 -11.58
CA VAL A 79 4.37 6.73 -12.19
C VAL A 79 5.29 5.96 -11.25
N MET A 80 5.63 4.74 -11.66
CA MET A 80 6.44 3.82 -10.89
C MET A 80 7.92 4.11 -11.07
N ASP A 81 8.63 4.21 -9.96
CA ASP A 81 10.10 4.24 -9.87
C ASP A 81 10.57 3.09 -8.95
N LYS A 82 11.89 2.91 -8.86
CA LYS A 82 12.48 1.84 -8.04
C LYS A 82 12.15 1.97 -6.55
N GLU A 83 12.08 3.19 -6.02
CA GLU A 83 11.83 3.46 -4.60
C GLU A 83 10.38 3.13 -4.23
N LYS A 84 9.41 3.65 -4.99
CA LYS A 84 8.00 3.33 -4.82
C LYS A 84 7.74 1.84 -4.92
N ARG A 85 8.35 1.18 -5.91
CA ARG A 85 8.21 -0.27 -6.05
C ARG A 85 8.76 -0.99 -4.81
N TYR A 86 9.95 -0.63 -4.34
CA TYR A 86 10.54 -1.21 -3.14
C TYR A 86 9.63 -1.04 -1.93
N LEU A 87 9.16 0.19 -1.65
CA LEU A 87 8.29 0.50 -0.52
C LEU A 87 6.95 -0.27 -0.59
N LEU A 88 6.36 -0.36 -1.78
CA LEU A 88 5.14 -1.13 -2.00
C LEU A 88 5.39 -2.63 -1.74
N ILE A 89 6.39 -3.23 -2.36
CA ILE A 89 6.65 -4.67 -2.18
C ILE A 89 7.04 -5.00 -0.73
N ASN A 90 7.85 -4.16 -0.08
CA ASN A 90 8.24 -4.35 1.32
C ASN A 90 7.06 -4.22 2.31
N SER A 91 5.97 -3.58 1.89
CA SER A 91 4.73 -3.49 2.67
C SER A 91 3.89 -4.76 2.63
N SER A 92 4.08 -5.62 1.61
CA SER A 92 3.36 -6.90 1.50
C SER A 92 3.85 -7.94 2.52
N SER A 93 2.95 -8.84 2.94
CA SER A 93 3.29 -9.94 3.85
C SER A 93 4.38 -10.85 3.29
N GLU A 94 4.26 -11.21 2.01
CA GLU A 94 5.17 -12.14 1.34
C GLU A 94 6.42 -11.45 0.77
N ARG A 95 6.47 -10.12 0.77
CA ARG A 95 7.51 -9.31 0.12
C ARG A 95 7.69 -9.65 -1.36
N LYS A 96 6.57 -9.93 -2.03
CA LYS A 96 6.52 -10.35 -3.44
C LYS A 96 5.41 -9.62 -4.17
N ASN A 97 5.59 -9.45 -5.47
CA ASN A 97 4.54 -8.96 -6.35
C ASN A 97 3.50 -10.07 -6.59
N GLU A 98 2.28 -9.87 -6.10
CA GLU A 98 1.18 -10.82 -6.27
C GLU A 98 0.76 -11.02 -7.74
N ALA A 99 1.14 -10.11 -8.64
CA ALA A 99 0.95 -10.28 -10.09
C ALA A 99 1.89 -11.35 -10.69
N ALA A 100 3.00 -11.66 -10.01
CA ALA A 100 4.09 -12.49 -10.50
C ALA A 100 3.96 -13.97 -10.05
N LYS A 101 2.74 -14.54 -10.05
CA LYS A 101 2.51 -15.93 -9.60
C LYS A 101 2.91 -17.00 -10.60
N THR A 102 2.89 -16.69 -11.89
CA THR A 102 3.24 -17.63 -12.97
C THR A 102 4.64 -17.34 -13.49
N PHE A 103 5.28 -18.31 -14.14
CA PHE A 103 6.63 -18.12 -14.72
C PHE A 103 6.70 -16.91 -15.67
N LEU A 104 5.73 -16.75 -16.57
CA LEU A 104 5.65 -15.58 -17.44
C LEU A 104 5.37 -14.30 -16.67
N GLY A 105 4.57 -14.38 -15.60
CA GLY A 105 4.34 -13.27 -14.68
C GLY A 105 5.63 -12.81 -14.00
N MET A 106 6.44 -13.75 -13.51
CA MET A 106 7.75 -13.50 -12.89
C MET A 106 8.74 -12.88 -13.87
N LEU A 107 8.82 -13.43 -15.10
CA LEU A 107 9.68 -12.87 -16.15
C LEU A 107 9.29 -11.43 -16.50
N ARG A 108 7.99 -11.17 -16.63
CA ARG A 108 7.48 -9.83 -16.92
C ARG A 108 7.75 -8.86 -15.78
N ASP A 109 7.55 -9.29 -14.53
CA ASP A 109 7.82 -8.47 -13.35
C ASP A 109 9.31 -8.10 -13.24
N ALA A 110 10.21 -9.06 -13.45
CA ALA A 110 11.65 -8.80 -13.47
C ALA A 110 12.06 -7.81 -14.59
N PHE A 111 11.41 -7.90 -15.75
CA PHE A 111 11.66 -6.98 -16.86
C PHE A 111 11.10 -5.58 -16.59
N GLU A 112 9.88 -5.48 -16.05
CA GLU A 112 9.28 -4.21 -15.62
C GLU A 112 10.17 -3.54 -14.56
N GLU A 113 10.66 -4.30 -13.56
CA GLU A 113 11.57 -3.82 -12.52
C GLU A 113 12.91 -3.30 -13.08
N ALA A 114 13.53 -4.02 -14.02
CA ALA A 114 14.79 -3.61 -14.63
C ALA A 114 14.68 -2.31 -15.46
N MET A 115 13.47 -1.97 -15.93
CA MET A 115 13.20 -0.78 -16.71
C MET A 115 12.80 0.45 -15.88
N LEU A 116 12.64 0.31 -14.56
CA LEU A 116 12.27 1.43 -13.70
C LEU A 116 13.41 2.45 -13.60
N ALA A 117 13.02 3.73 -13.63
CA ALA A 117 13.93 4.83 -13.35
C ALA A 117 14.31 4.86 -11.85
N GLU A 118 15.49 5.40 -11.56
CA GLU A 118 15.80 5.87 -10.20
C GLU A 118 14.86 7.02 -9.83
N ALA A 119 14.56 7.17 -8.54
CA ALA A 119 13.81 8.33 -8.07
C ALA A 119 14.58 9.63 -8.35
N ASP A 120 13.90 10.67 -8.83
CA ASP A 120 14.49 11.97 -9.14
C ASP A 120 14.75 12.74 -7.82
N ASN A 121 15.81 12.37 -7.12
CA ASN A 121 16.17 12.90 -5.80
C ASN A 121 17.01 14.18 -5.89
N SER A 122 16.59 15.16 -6.71
CA SER A 122 17.33 16.42 -6.92
C SER A 122 17.24 17.42 -5.76
N SER A 123 16.89 17.00 -4.54
CA SER A 123 16.88 17.86 -3.36
C SER A 123 17.45 17.16 -2.11
N TYR A 124 18.75 16.91 -2.09
CA TYR A 124 19.52 16.68 -0.86
C TYR A 124 20.83 17.45 -0.96
N TYR A 125 21.27 18.06 0.16
CA TYR A 125 22.45 18.93 0.30
C TYR A 125 23.59 18.59 -0.67
N GLU A 126 24.05 19.57 -1.45
CA GLU A 126 25.30 19.47 -2.21
C GLU A 126 26.45 19.17 -1.23
N LEU A 127 26.82 17.89 -1.13
CA LEU A 127 28.02 17.47 -0.44
C LEU A 127 29.22 17.95 -1.26
N PRO A 128 30.27 18.50 -0.62
CA PRO A 128 31.47 18.89 -1.33
C PRO A 128 32.12 17.69 -2.05
N ASP A 129 32.69 17.97 -3.23
CA ASP A 129 33.17 16.96 -4.20
C ASP A 129 34.16 15.93 -3.63
N ASP A 130 34.82 16.25 -2.53
CA ASP A 130 35.77 15.38 -1.84
C ASP A 130 35.10 14.20 -1.13
N VAL A 131 33.83 14.34 -0.72
CA VAL A 131 33.04 13.28 -0.07
C VAL A 131 32.20 12.50 -1.10
N ALA A 132 31.85 13.13 -2.22
CA ALA A 132 30.98 12.53 -3.24
C ALA A 132 31.58 11.28 -3.90
N SER A 133 32.91 11.24 -4.07
CA SER A 133 33.59 10.10 -4.74
C SER A 133 33.54 8.80 -3.92
N ASP A 134 33.45 8.89 -2.60
CA ASP A 134 33.38 7.73 -1.69
C ASP A 134 31.94 7.25 -1.40
N VAL A 135 30.94 8.07 -1.77
CA VAL A 135 29.51 7.83 -1.45
C VAL A 135 28.68 7.51 -2.70
N ALA A 136 29.21 7.75 -3.90
CA ALA A 136 28.57 7.40 -5.17
C ALA A 136 28.31 5.88 -5.26
N GLY A 137 27.10 5.46 -4.88
CA GLY A 137 26.65 4.07 -4.90
C GLY A 137 26.14 3.54 -3.57
N ARG A 138 26.12 4.33 -2.49
CA ARG A 138 25.40 3.94 -1.28
C ARG A 138 24.04 4.63 -1.27
N TYR A 139 22.99 3.87 -1.61
CA TYR A 139 21.66 4.17 -1.11
C TYR A 139 21.83 4.45 0.39
N ILE A 140 21.54 5.67 0.80
CA ILE A 140 21.27 5.93 2.20
C ILE A 140 19.93 5.21 2.41
N GLU A 141 19.98 3.96 2.88
CA GLU A 141 18.84 3.38 3.58
C GLU A 141 18.48 4.42 4.63
N ASP A 142 17.39 5.16 4.46
CA ASP A 142 16.80 5.93 5.55
C ASP A 142 16.03 4.92 6.41
N PRO A 143 16.63 4.38 7.48
CA PRO A 143 16.05 3.30 8.25
C PRO A 143 14.95 3.82 9.18
N GLU A 144 14.75 5.15 9.25
CA GLU A 144 13.75 5.78 10.11
C GLU A 144 12.35 5.75 9.47
N TRP A 145 12.25 5.96 8.15
CA TRP A 145 10.98 5.81 7.42
C TRP A 145 10.49 4.36 7.38
N ASP A 146 11.40 3.40 7.21
CA ASP A 146 11.11 1.96 7.27
C ASP A 146 10.54 1.52 8.64
N ARG A 147 10.76 2.29 9.71
CA ARG A 147 10.36 1.94 11.08
C ARG A 147 8.99 2.45 11.50
N TYR A 148 8.53 3.60 11.03
CA TYR A 148 7.42 4.30 11.71
C TYR A 148 6.05 4.06 11.08
N GLU A 149 5.90 4.21 9.75
CA GLU A 149 4.58 4.09 9.10
C GLU A 149 4.22 2.64 8.71
N HIS A 150 5.19 1.73 8.59
CA HIS A 150 4.93 0.33 8.22
C HIS A 150 4.53 -0.57 9.39
N SER A 151 4.66 -0.12 10.64
CA SER A 151 4.51 -0.98 11.83
C SER A 151 3.06 -1.26 12.21
N ILE A 152 2.13 -0.32 11.98
CA ILE A 152 0.75 -0.45 12.48
C ILE A 152 -0.07 -1.35 11.57
N LEU A 153 -0.08 -1.10 10.26
CA LEU A 153 -0.82 -1.93 9.30
C LEU A 153 -0.37 -3.39 9.36
N LYS A 154 0.95 -3.66 9.45
CA LYS A 154 1.51 -5.01 9.59
C LYS A 154 1.16 -5.70 10.92
N LYS A 155 0.86 -4.94 11.98
CA LYS A 155 0.42 -5.49 13.27
C LYS A 155 -1.08 -5.77 13.30
N LEU A 156 -1.86 -4.98 12.58
CA LEU A 156 -3.31 -5.07 12.57
C LEU A 156 -3.80 -6.08 11.53
N ALA A 157 -3.26 -6.05 10.31
CA ALA A 157 -3.67 -6.92 9.22
C ALA A 157 -3.23 -8.37 9.46
N ASP A 158 -4.04 -9.33 8.99
CA ASP A 158 -3.64 -10.73 8.95
C ASP A 158 -2.88 -11.04 7.66
N ASP A 159 -3.17 -10.32 6.58
CA ASP A 159 -2.44 -10.42 5.32
C ASP A 159 -2.48 -9.11 4.52
N ILE A 160 -1.41 -8.81 3.79
CA ILE A 160 -1.25 -7.64 2.92
C ILE A 160 -0.70 -8.13 1.58
N LYS A 161 -1.52 -8.03 0.55
CA LYS A 161 -1.22 -8.42 -0.82
C LYS A 161 -1.04 -7.19 -1.69
N ILE A 162 0.05 -7.14 -2.44
CA ILE A 162 0.37 -6.02 -3.33
C ILE A 162 0.70 -6.56 -4.71
N SER A 163 -0.05 -6.09 -5.71
CA SER A 163 0.09 -6.44 -7.11
C SER A 163 0.42 -5.20 -7.92
N ILE A 164 1.60 -5.18 -8.54
CA ILE A 164 2.04 -4.09 -9.42
C ILE A 164 2.07 -4.60 -10.85
N LYS A 165 1.38 -3.90 -11.75
CA LYS A 165 1.33 -4.27 -13.18
C LYS A 165 1.10 -3.04 -14.04
N GLY A 166 2.09 -2.71 -14.88
CA GLY A 166 1.96 -1.62 -15.86
C GLY A 166 1.56 -0.28 -15.23
N GLY A 167 2.16 0.07 -14.09
CA GLY A 167 1.85 1.30 -13.34
C GLY A 167 0.59 1.22 -12.46
N VAL A 168 -0.23 0.19 -12.61
CA VAL A 168 -1.39 -0.06 -11.73
C VAL A 168 -0.93 -0.80 -10.48
N VAL A 169 -1.28 -0.26 -9.32
CA VAL A 169 -1.06 -0.86 -8.01
C VAL A 169 -2.40 -1.31 -7.45
N ASN A 170 -2.51 -2.60 -7.16
CA ASN A 170 -3.64 -3.18 -6.43
C ASN A 170 -3.14 -3.63 -5.05
N MET A 171 -3.81 -3.15 -4.00
CA MET A 171 -3.52 -3.50 -2.63
C MET A 171 -4.75 -4.16 -2.01
N VAL A 172 -4.54 -5.26 -1.32
CA VAL A 172 -5.58 -5.96 -0.57
C VAL A 172 -5.06 -6.19 0.84
N VAL A 173 -5.70 -5.58 1.82
CA VAL A 173 -5.43 -5.81 3.24
C VAL A 173 -6.55 -6.68 3.80
N SER A 174 -6.20 -7.89 4.22
CA SER A 174 -7.13 -8.85 4.80
C SER A 174 -7.11 -8.79 6.33
N LYS A 175 -8.30 -8.76 6.93
CA LYS A 175 -8.50 -8.93 8.36
C LYS A 175 -9.62 -9.92 8.65
N SER A 176 -9.39 -10.86 9.54
CA SER A 176 -10.32 -11.90 9.95
C SER A 176 -10.67 -11.73 11.41
N PHE A 177 -11.95 -11.82 11.73
CA PHE A 177 -12.44 -11.76 13.11
C PHE A 177 -13.03 -13.12 13.49
N PRO A 178 -12.38 -13.90 14.36
CA PRO A 178 -12.77 -15.29 14.64
C PRO A 178 -14.12 -15.42 15.37
N ASN A 179 -14.68 -14.31 15.87
CA ASN A 179 -15.95 -14.27 16.59
C ASN A 179 -17.14 -13.89 15.69
N TYR A 180 -17.01 -14.02 14.37
CA TYR A 180 -18.08 -13.78 13.40
C TYR A 180 -18.26 -14.94 12.42
#